data_AF-A0A9W8L733-F1
#
_entry.id   AF-A0A9W8L733-F1
#
_cell.length_a   1.000
_cell.length_b   1.000
_cell.length_c   1.000
_cell.angle_alpha   90.00
_cell.angle_beta   90.00
_cell.angle_gamma   90.00
#
_symmetry.space_group_name_H-M   'P 1'
#
loop_
_entity.id
_entity.type
_entity.pdbx_description
1 polymer ?
#
loop_
_entity_poly.entity_id
_entity_poly.type
_entity_poly.pdbx_seq_one_letter_code
_entity_poly.pdbx_strand_id
1 'polypeptide(L)'
;MNAVLEQYESGKPITEGTLGNLTALQDAALRDLWRRLLAIFPNSAAAAGNSQSAAIDTDEVDPTATLSPALSPGVSPTPPLSANPMDHPKRSSRLRQSSASPATTPTSDKQRSSSSTSWFSFGGAAKPEPTSYRQLVGDVAPESSRPPERYSSAVMTRAAPTVRDAFWDTVLCDHPDVLLLRFLRARKWKPEDALTMLLACLRWRLTEDIDWLIWTGESRLNLALMRSGMGALHRTDRIGQPVLHIPVRLNDPKAQPLEQIVEYTIYLMEVARCVLHPPVEKVCLLVDTTDMSLANMDWNFFRTFLHYLEHYYPECLGL
;
A
#
# COMPACT_ATOMS: atom_id res chain seq x y z
N MET A 1 -4.45 25.42 -13.42
CA MET A 1 -3.98 24.58 -14.55
C MET A 1 -2.78 25.20 -15.27
N ASN A 2 -2.70 26.53 -15.44
CA ASN A 2 -1.54 27.19 -16.07
C ASN A 2 -0.23 27.12 -15.25
N ALA A 3 -0.28 27.27 -13.93
CA ALA A 3 0.95 27.31 -13.11
C ALA A 3 1.84 26.06 -13.23
N VAL A 4 1.24 24.87 -13.34
CA VAL A 4 1.98 23.60 -13.39
C VAL A 4 2.71 23.41 -14.72
N LEU A 5 2.07 23.81 -15.83
CA LEU A 5 2.70 23.80 -17.15
C LEU A 5 3.81 24.85 -17.26
N GLU A 6 3.55 26.08 -16.79
CA GLU A 6 4.55 27.16 -16.76
C GLU A 6 5.79 26.77 -15.91
N GLN A 7 5.59 26.05 -14.81
CA GLN A 7 6.67 25.53 -13.98
C GLN A 7 7.49 24.46 -14.71
N TYR A 8 6.82 23.53 -15.37
CA TYR A 8 7.50 22.50 -16.15
C TYR A 8 8.27 23.09 -17.34
N GLU A 9 7.72 24.11 -17.99
CA GLU A 9 8.39 24.86 -19.06
C GLU A 9 9.58 25.66 -18.54
N SER A 10 9.46 26.28 -17.36
CA SER A 10 10.54 27.04 -16.73
C SER A 10 11.62 26.18 -16.05
N GLY A 11 11.39 24.87 -15.91
CA GLY A 11 12.32 23.93 -15.28
C GLY A 11 12.52 24.15 -13.77
N LYS A 12 11.57 24.82 -13.10
CA LYS A 12 11.65 25.11 -11.66
C LYS A 12 10.58 24.33 -10.88
N PRO A 13 10.96 23.50 -9.90
CA PRO A 13 9.99 22.76 -9.10
C PRO A 13 9.18 23.68 -8.20
N ILE A 14 7.95 23.26 -7.85
CA ILE A 14 7.15 23.90 -6.80
C ILE A 14 7.84 23.65 -5.46
N THR A 15 8.25 24.73 -4.81
CA THR A 15 8.86 24.66 -3.48
C THR A 15 7.91 25.13 -2.38
N GLU A 16 6.79 25.77 -2.69
CA GLU A 16 5.85 26.21 -1.64
C GLU A 16 5.34 25.01 -0.82
N GLY A 17 5.46 25.10 0.51
CA GLY A 17 5.00 24.04 1.38
C GLY A 17 5.91 22.80 1.41
N THR A 18 7.11 22.87 0.82
CA THR A 18 8.15 21.86 0.95
C THR A 18 9.14 22.24 2.04
N LEU A 19 10.03 21.30 2.39
CA LEU A 19 11.07 21.56 3.39
C LEU A 19 11.89 22.82 3.01
N GLY A 20 12.13 23.70 3.98
CA GLY A 20 12.86 24.96 3.80
C GLY A 20 12.05 26.10 3.17
N ASN A 21 10.80 25.87 2.77
CA ASN A 21 9.95 26.84 2.06
C ASN A 21 8.53 26.91 2.66
N LEU A 22 8.46 26.90 3.99
CA LEU A 22 7.21 26.94 4.75
C LEU A 22 6.85 28.37 5.15
N THR A 23 5.57 28.71 5.08
CA THR A 23 5.05 29.91 5.76
C THR A 23 5.01 29.68 7.27
N ALA A 24 4.88 30.75 8.07
CA ALA A 24 4.79 30.63 9.52
C ALA A 24 3.61 29.75 9.98
N LEU A 25 2.48 29.77 9.27
CA LEU A 25 1.31 28.93 9.57
C LEU A 25 1.58 27.46 9.24
N GLN A 26 2.28 27.19 8.14
CA GLN A 26 2.66 25.85 7.72
C GLN A 26 3.70 25.23 8.68
N ASP A 27 4.69 26.00 9.11
CA ASP A 27 5.66 25.59 10.13
C ASP A 27 4.97 25.28 11.47
N ALA A 28 4.01 26.12 11.89
CA ALA A 28 3.22 25.86 13.08
C ALA A 28 2.40 24.54 12.97
N ALA A 29 1.82 24.26 11.81
CA ALA A 29 1.10 23.02 11.55
C ALA A 29 2.02 21.78 11.58
N LEU A 30 3.23 21.89 11.02
CA LEU A 30 4.25 20.84 11.09
C LEU A 30 4.65 20.53 12.53
N ARG A 31 4.91 21.57 13.34
CA ARG A 31 5.21 21.42 14.77
C ARG A 31 4.05 20.80 15.54
N ASP A 32 2.81 21.16 15.21
CA ASP A 32 1.63 20.57 15.84
C ASP A 32 1.50 19.08 15.52
N LEU A 33 1.68 18.69 14.25
CA LEU A 33 1.65 17.29 13.84
C LEU A 33 2.76 16.49 14.54
N TRP A 34 3.99 17.01 14.59
CA TRP A 34 5.09 16.39 15.34
C TRP A 34 4.74 16.18 16.80
N ARG A 35 4.21 17.19 17.49
CA ARG A 35 3.84 17.10 18.90
C ARG A 35 2.81 16.00 19.13
N ARG A 36 1.79 15.92 18.28
CA ARG A 36 0.74 14.90 18.37
C ARG A 36 1.29 13.50 18.11
N LEU A 37 2.15 13.35 17.10
CA LEU A 37 2.79 12.06 16.78
C LEU A 37 3.69 11.59 17.93
N LEU A 38 4.55 12.47 18.45
CA LEU A 38 5.45 12.14 19.55
C LEU A 38 4.71 11.81 20.85
N ALA A 39 3.53 12.40 21.09
CA ALA A 39 2.69 12.05 22.23
C ALA A 39 2.11 10.62 22.14
N ILE A 40 2.04 10.03 20.94
CA ILE A 40 1.62 8.64 20.73
C ILE A 40 2.78 7.67 20.95
N PHE A 41 4.02 8.11 20.74
CA PHE A 41 5.18 7.26 20.95
C PHE A 41 5.23 6.84 22.42
N PRO A 42 5.40 5.54 22.71
CA PRO A 42 5.44 5.09 24.10
C PRO A 42 6.53 5.84 24.86
N ASN A 43 6.16 6.44 26.00
CA ASN A 43 7.12 7.08 26.89
C ASN A 43 8.13 6.01 27.33
N SER A 44 9.36 6.06 26.81
CA SER A 44 10.44 5.12 27.17
C SER A 44 10.68 5.05 28.69
N ALA A 45 10.28 6.08 29.44
CA ALA A 45 10.34 6.10 30.91
C ALA A 45 9.31 5.22 31.61
N ALA A 46 8.13 4.97 31.00
CA ALA A 46 7.09 4.12 31.57
C ALA A 46 7.37 2.62 31.32
N ALA A 47 8.02 2.29 30.22
CA ALA A 47 8.37 0.90 29.88
C ALA A 47 9.55 0.35 30.72
N ALA A 48 10.41 1.22 31.25
CA ALA A 48 11.57 0.81 32.07
C ALA A 48 11.21 0.56 33.56
N GLY A 49 9.99 0.89 34.00
CA GLY A 49 9.59 0.84 35.42
C GLY A 49 8.93 -0.47 35.89
N ASN A 50 8.46 -1.33 34.99
CA ASN A 50 7.63 -2.50 35.35
C ASN A 50 8.33 -3.84 35.10
N SER A 51 9.61 -3.95 35.46
CA SER A 51 10.31 -5.23 35.60
C SER A 51 10.51 -5.57 37.08
N GLN A 52 9.41 -5.68 37.83
CA GLN A 52 9.41 -6.40 39.10
C GLN A 52 8.23 -7.37 39.14
N SER A 53 8.60 -8.62 39.41
CA SER A 53 7.79 -9.82 39.55
C SER A 53 6.54 -9.63 40.42
N ALA A 54 5.38 -10.02 39.89
CA ALA A 54 4.25 -10.46 40.70
C ALA A 54 3.58 -11.63 39.99
N ALA A 55 3.75 -12.82 40.56
CA ALA A 55 2.98 -14.01 40.25
C ALA A 55 1.60 -13.90 40.92
N ILE A 56 0.52 -14.08 40.16
CA ILE A 56 -0.84 -14.38 40.63
C ILE A 56 -1.48 -15.18 39.48
N ASP A 57 -1.57 -16.50 39.57
CA ASP A 57 -2.55 -17.34 40.27
C ASP A 57 -3.96 -17.28 39.66
N THR A 58 -4.47 -18.47 39.36
CA THR A 58 -5.67 -18.78 38.58
C THR A 58 -6.95 -18.65 39.41
N ASP A 59 -8.08 -18.52 38.69
CA ASP A 59 -9.48 -18.54 39.14
C ASP A 59 -10.09 -17.21 39.64
N GLU A 60 -10.86 -16.56 38.76
CA GLU A 60 -12.32 -16.44 38.92
C GLU A 60 -12.96 -15.76 37.69
N VAL A 61 -14.06 -16.34 37.22
CA VAL A 61 -14.91 -15.85 36.13
C VAL A 61 -16.07 -15.08 36.75
N ASP A 62 -16.37 -13.87 36.26
CA ASP A 62 -17.72 -13.32 36.34
C ASP A 62 -18.12 -12.71 34.97
N PRO A 63 -19.22 -13.17 34.33
CA PRO A 63 -19.58 -12.80 32.99
C PRO A 63 -20.71 -11.76 33.00
N THR A 64 -20.42 -10.49 32.74
CA THR A 64 -21.38 -9.54 32.11
C THR A 64 -20.75 -8.17 31.89
N ALA A 65 -20.28 -7.91 30.67
CA ALA A 65 -20.17 -6.55 30.13
C ALA A 65 -20.19 -6.63 28.60
N THR A 66 -21.40 -6.67 28.07
CA THR A 66 -21.72 -6.61 26.65
C THR A 66 -21.44 -5.20 26.11
N LEU A 67 -20.50 -5.06 25.17
CA LEU A 67 -20.55 -4.00 24.17
C LEU A 67 -20.19 -4.60 22.81
N SER A 68 -21.25 -4.89 22.05
CA SER A 68 -21.20 -5.39 20.68
C SER A 68 -20.60 -4.36 19.71
N PRO A 69 -20.04 -4.85 18.58
CA PRO A 69 -19.47 -4.05 17.52
C PRO A 69 -20.57 -3.60 16.55
N ALA A 70 -20.55 -2.33 16.14
CA ALA A 70 -21.28 -1.89 14.96
C ALA A 70 -20.62 -0.63 14.42
N LEU A 71 -20.20 -0.66 13.16
CA LEU A 71 -20.52 0.39 12.19
C LEU A 71 -20.31 -0.18 10.77
N SER A 72 -21.44 -0.21 10.07
CA SER A 72 -21.67 -0.68 8.70
C SER A 72 -20.99 0.22 7.65
N PRO A 73 -20.91 -0.24 6.38
CA PRO A 73 -20.19 0.44 5.31
C PRO A 73 -21.07 1.47 4.60
N GLY A 74 -20.46 2.57 4.14
CA GLY A 74 -21.03 3.45 3.13
C GLY A 74 -20.78 4.93 3.40
N VAL A 75 -20.03 5.58 2.52
CA VAL A 75 -20.45 6.70 1.65
C VAL A 75 -19.22 7.13 0.86
N SER A 76 -19.24 6.88 -0.45
CA SER A 76 -18.30 7.42 -1.43
C SER A 76 -18.65 8.87 -1.75
N PRO A 77 -17.67 9.78 -1.93
CA PRO A 77 -17.89 11.03 -2.65
C PRO A 77 -17.26 10.96 -4.05
N THR A 78 -18.12 10.98 -5.08
CA THR A 78 -17.74 11.23 -6.48
C THR A 78 -17.70 12.75 -6.74
N PRO A 79 -16.76 13.30 -7.54
CA PRO A 79 -16.90 14.63 -8.13
C PRO A 79 -17.57 14.56 -9.52
N PRO A 80 -18.21 15.64 -10.01
CA PRO A 80 -19.06 15.60 -11.19
C PRO A 80 -18.26 15.81 -12.48
N LEU A 81 -18.50 14.96 -13.48
CA LEU A 81 -18.18 15.24 -14.88
C LEU A 81 -19.51 15.41 -15.63
N SER A 82 -19.73 16.63 -16.10
CA SER A 82 -20.86 17.03 -16.95
C SER A 82 -20.66 16.52 -18.38
N ALA A 83 -21.63 15.78 -18.91
CA ALA A 83 -21.75 15.52 -20.34
C ALA A 83 -23.25 15.48 -20.72
N ASN A 84 -23.63 16.35 -21.66
CA ASN A 84 -24.97 16.40 -22.25
C ASN A 84 -25.28 15.11 -23.05
N PRO A 85 -26.57 14.76 -23.23
CA PRO A 85 -26.98 13.48 -23.81
C PRO A 85 -27.06 13.53 -25.34
N MET A 86 -26.71 12.41 -25.99
CA MET A 86 -27.07 12.12 -27.39
C MET A 86 -27.99 10.89 -27.47
N ASP A 87 -29.02 11.02 -28.29
CA ASP A 87 -30.19 10.15 -28.43
C ASP A 87 -30.00 8.96 -29.40
N HIS A 88 -30.56 7.81 -28.99
CA HIS A 88 -31.24 6.72 -29.77
C HIS A 88 -30.47 5.87 -30.83
N PRO A 89 -30.97 4.67 -31.26
CA PRO A 89 -32.21 3.95 -30.92
C PRO A 89 -32.08 2.44 -30.54
N LYS A 90 -33.22 1.91 -30.08
CA LYS A 90 -33.56 0.52 -29.70
C LYS A 90 -33.41 -0.49 -30.85
N ARG A 91 -33.04 -1.74 -30.52
CA ARG A 91 -33.46 -2.92 -31.30
C ARG A 91 -33.70 -4.14 -30.40
N SER A 92 -34.89 -4.72 -30.55
CA SER A 92 -35.39 -5.91 -29.88
C SER A 92 -35.04 -7.20 -30.62
N SER A 93 -34.88 -8.31 -29.90
CA SER A 93 -35.60 -9.57 -30.21
C SER A 93 -35.44 -10.62 -29.10
N ARG A 94 -36.59 -11.07 -28.58
CA ARG A 94 -37.03 -12.44 -28.16
C ARG A 94 -36.00 -13.59 -28.20
N LEU A 95 -36.13 -14.71 -27.49
CA LEU A 95 -36.96 -15.29 -26.40
C LEU A 95 -36.61 -16.80 -26.47
N ARG A 96 -36.34 -17.51 -25.36
CA ARG A 96 -36.90 -18.86 -25.12
C ARG A 96 -36.51 -19.45 -23.76
N GLN A 97 -37.54 -19.99 -23.11
CA GLN A 97 -37.60 -20.68 -21.82
C GLN A 97 -37.28 -22.17 -21.94
N SER A 98 -36.86 -22.78 -20.81
CA SER A 98 -37.35 -24.06 -20.23
C SER A 98 -36.44 -24.41 -19.04
N SER A 99 -36.85 -24.43 -17.76
CA SER A 99 -37.80 -25.28 -17.01
C SER A 99 -37.33 -26.72 -16.75
N ALA A 100 -36.94 -27.04 -15.49
CA ALA A 100 -37.50 -28.10 -14.64
C ALA A 100 -36.55 -28.54 -13.49
N SER A 101 -37.09 -28.63 -12.27
CA SER A 101 -36.60 -29.46 -11.13
C SER A 101 -37.60 -30.63 -10.93
N PRO A 102 -37.32 -31.70 -10.15
CA PRO A 102 -37.51 -31.63 -8.67
C PRO A 102 -36.63 -32.55 -7.77
N ALA A 103 -36.59 -32.13 -6.48
CA ALA A 103 -36.32 -32.74 -5.15
C ALA A 103 -35.96 -34.23 -4.95
N THR A 104 -35.11 -34.54 -3.93
CA THR A 104 -35.46 -35.25 -2.66
C THR A 104 -34.29 -35.23 -1.63
N THR A 105 -34.59 -35.09 -0.34
CA THR A 105 -33.73 -35.27 0.88
C THR A 105 -33.92 -36.68 1.49
N PRO A 106 -32.99 -37.26 2.29
CA PRO A 106 -32.99 -37.03 3.74
C PRO A 106 -31.63 -37.05 4.49
N THR A 107 -31.74 -36.65 5.75
CA THR A 107 -30.84 -36.37 6.88
C THR A 107 -29.85 -37.44 7.37
N SER A 108 -28.69 -37.02 7.91
CA SER A 108 -28.16 -37.50 9.22
C SER A 108 -27.07 -36.56 9.80
N ASP A 109 -27.19 -36.30 11.11
CA ASP A 109 -26.34 -35.44 11.95
C ASP A 109 -24.92 -36.00 12.19
N LYS A 110 -23.92 -35.10 12.27
CA LYS A 110 -22.75 -35.23 13.15
C LYS A 110 -22.01 -33.90 13.34
N GLN A 111 -21.94 -33.45 14.59
CA GLN A 111 -21.13 -32.32 15.08
C GLN A 111 -19.63 -32.49 14.74
N ARG A 112 -18.94 -31.40 14.35
CA ARG A 112 -17.52 -31.17 14.66
C ARG A 112 -17.06 -29.72 14.38
N SER A 113 -16.49 -29.13 15.45
CA SER A 113 -15.47 -28.07 15.56
C SER A 113 -15.11 -27.22 14.34
N SER A 114 -15.21 -25.90 14.51
CA SER A 114 -14.78 -24.86 13.57
C SER A 114 -13.25 -24.76 13.45
N SER A 115 -12.69 -25.25 12.34
CA SER A 115 -11.37 -24.86 11.83
C SER A 115 -11.56 -24.03 10.57
N SER A 116 -10.86 -22.89 10.47
CA SER A 116 -10.90 -21.94 9.36
C SER A 116 -10.71 -22.61 8.00
N THR A 117 -11.73 -22.53 7.15
CA THR A 117 -11.77 -23.14 5.82
C THR A 117 -10.82 -22.42 4.86
N SER A 118 -9.69 -23.07 4.55
CA SER A 118 -8.91 -22.85 3.34
C SER A 118 -9.74 -23.31 2.14
N TRP A 119 -10.13 -22.34 1.31
CA TRP A 119 -11.00 -22.52 0.15
C TRP A 119 -10.19 -22.76 -1.14
N PHE A 120 -10.23 -24.01 -1.60
CA PHE A 120 -9.87 -24.52 -2.94
C PHE A 120 -8.47 -25.14 -3.16
N SER A 121 -8.39 -26.43 -2.80
CA SER A 121 -7.55 -27.42 -3.48
C SER A 121 -8.33 -27.99 -4.68
N PHE A 122 -7.87 -27.75 -5.90
CA PHE A 122 -8.21 -28.56 -7.07
C PHE A 122 -6.96 -28.84 -7.91
N GLY A 123 -6.76 -30.12 -8.19
CA GLY A 123 -5.56 -30.68 -8.81
C GLY A 123 -5.42 -30.32 -10.28
N GLY A 124 -4.30 -29.67 -10.58
CA GLY A 124 -3.54 -29.81 -11.81
C GLY A 124 -2.09 -30.02 -11.41
N ALA A 125 -1.35 -30.91 -12.08
CA ALA A 125 0.07 -31.06 -11.82
C ALA A 125 0.75 -29.71 -12.14
N ALA A 126 1.08 -28.96 -11.10
CA ALA A 126 1.87 -27.75 -11.22
C ALA A 126 3.17 -28.12 -11.92
N LYS A 127 3.52 -27.41 -13.00
CA LYS A 127 4.91 -27.37 -13.46
C LYS A 127 5.75 -27.05 -12.21
N PRO A 128 6.90 -27.73 -11.99
CA PRO A 128 7.73 -27.40 -10.85
C PRO A 128 7.96 -25.88 -10.88
N GLU A 129 7.48 -25.20 -9.85
CA GLU A 129 7.76 -23.78 -9.64
C GLU A 129 9.27 -23.64 -9.79
N PRO A 130 9.76 -22.77 -10.70
CA PRO A 130 11.19 -22.52 -10.76
C PRO A 130 11.67 -22.18 -9.36
N THR A 131 12.83 -22.72 -8.94
CA THR A 131 13.46 -22.38 -7.67
C THR A 131 13.27 -20.90 -7.43
N SER A 132 12.50 -20.54 -6.40
CA SER A 132 12.08 -19.16 -6.25
C SER A 132 13.35 -18.33 -6.15
N TYR A 133 13.37 -17.16 -6.80
CA TYR A 133 14.55 -16.29 -6.77
C TYR A 133 15.01 -16.04 -5.31
N ARG A 134 14.06 -16.06 -4.37
CA ARG A 134 14.26 -16.13 -2.91
C ARG A 134 15.21 -17.22 -2.44
N GLN A 135 15.03 -18.47 -2.90
CA GLN A 135 15.89 -19.60 -2.53
C GLN A 135 17.30 -19.41 -3.09
N LEU A 136 17.42 -18.99 -4.35
CA LEU A 136 18.72 -18.74 -4.98
C LEU A 136 19.52 -17.65 -4.26
N VAL A 137 18.88 -16.54 -3.89
CA VAL A 137 19.55 -15.46 -3.14
C VAL A 137 19.91 -15.92 -1.73
N GLY A 138 19.01 -16.65 -1.05
CA GLY A 138 19.26 -17.16 0.30
C GLY A 138 20.45 -18.12 0.40
N ASP A 139 20.69 -18.92 -0.64
CA ASP A 139 21.78 -19.89 -0.70
C ASP A 139 23.16 -19.23 -0.96
N VAL A 140 23.18 -18.05 -1.59
CA VAL A 140 24.42 -17.33 -1.98
C VAL A 140 24.76 -16.20 -1.02
N ALA A 141 23.75 -15.56 -0.42
CA ALA A 141 23.93 -14.38 0.42
C ALA A 141 24.57 -14.72 1.77
N PRO A 142 25.58 -13.94 2.23
CA PRO A 142 26.22 -14.17 3.52
C PRO A 142 25.20 -14.05 4.67
N GLU A 143 25.38 -14.82 5.74
CA GLU A 143 24.46 -14.82 6.88
C GLU A 143 24.27 -13.43 7.52
N SER A 144 25.28 -12.57 7.47
CA SER A 144 25.22 -11.17 7.93
C SER A 144 24.33 -10.26 7.07
N SER A 145 24.00 -10.67 5.84
CA SER A 145 23.08 -9.95 4.96
C SER A 145 21.63 -10.42 5.11
N ARG A 146 21.41 -11.45 5.93
CA ARG A 146 20.06 -11.86 6.29
C ARG A 146 19.35 -10.72 7.04
N PRO A 147 18.02 -10.68 6.93
CA PRO A 147 17.25 -9.71 7.66
C PRO A 147 17.53 -9.70 9.15
N PRO A 148 17.54 -8.51 9.77
CA PRO A 148 17.44 -8.39 11.20
C PRO A 148 16.32 -9.28 11.70
N GLU A 149 16.58 -9.97 12.81
CA GLU A 149 15.68 -10.97 13.39
C GLU A 149 14.25 -10.44 13.60
N ARG A 150 14.10 -9.12 13.79
CA ARG A 150 12.82 -8.39 13.88
C ARG A 150 11.91 -8.51 12.66
N TYR A 151 12.44 -8.84 11.48
CA TYR A 151 11.65 -9.05 10.27
C TYR A 151 11.55 -10.53 9.86
N SER A 152 12.16 -11.45 10.62
CA SER A 152 12.05 -12.88 10.31
C SER A 152 10.70 -13.43 10.76
N SER A 153 10.03 -14.17 9.87
CA SER A 153 8.74 -14.83 10.17
C SER A 153 8.84 -15.95 11.21
N ALA A 154 10.06 -16.27 11.68
CA ALA A 154 10.34 -17.38 12.58
C ALA A 154 10.27 -17.01 14.07
N VAL A 155 10.12 -15.74 14.43
CA VAL A 155 10.17 -15.30 15.83
C VAL A 155 8.76 -15.00 16.35
N MET A 156 8.10 -16.03 16.88
CA MET A 156 6.80 -15.95 17.57
C MET A 156 6.86 -15.22 18.94
N THR A 157 7.91 -14.46 19.23
CA THR A 157 8.20 -13.96 20.58
C THR A 157 8.64 -12.50 20.59
N ARG A 158 7.91 -11.62 19.90
CA ARG A 158 8.17 -10.16 19.98
C ARG A 158 6.95 -9.40 20.47
N ALA A 159 7.22 -8.32 21.22
CA ALA A 159 6.26 -7.25 21.43
C ALA A 159 5.80 -6.71 20.07
N ALA A 160 4.49 -6.47 19.93
CA ALA A 160 3.90 -5.94 18.70
C ALA A 160 4.63 -4.66 18.25
N PRO A 161 4.87 -4.48 16.94
CA PRO A 161 5.53 -3.29 16.42
C PRO A 161 4.76 -2.03 16.87
N THR A 162 5.50 -1.04 17.36
CA THR A 162 4.90 0.20 17.85
C THR A 162 4.72 1.19 16.71
N VAL A 163 3.85 2.20 16.90
CA VAL A 163 3.72 3.33 15.97
C VAL A 163 5.06 4.05 15.75
N ARG A 164 5.90 4.09 16.79
CA ARG A 164 7.25 4.65 16.71
C ARG A 164 8.13 3.86 15.74
N ASP A 165 8.14 2.53 15.86
CA ASP A 165 8.95 1.67 15.00
C ASP A 165 8.48 1.79 13.54
N ALA A 166 7.17 1.68 13.32
CA ALA A 166 6.58 1.83 11.99
C ALA A 166 6.89 3.18 11.35
N PHE A 167 6.85 4.28 12.12
CA PHE A 167 7.18 5.60 11.62
C PHE A 167 8.62 5.69 11.14
N TRP A 168 9.58 5.25 11.96
CA TRP A 168 11.00 5.34 11.61
C TRP A 168 11.38 4.41 10.46
N ASP A 169 10.79 3.22 10.37
CA ASP A 169 10.98 2.34 9.22
C ASP A 169 10.39 2.97 7.94
N THR A 170 9.26 3.67 8.04
CA THR A 170 8.63 4.39 6.91
C THR A 170 9.46 5.56 6.41
N VAL A 171 10.21 6.24 7.28
CA VAL A 171 11.08 7.37 6.87
C VAL A 171 12.11 6.91 5.84
N LEU A 172 12.65 5.69 5.97
CA LEU A 172 13.59 5.10 5.02
C LEU A 172 14.77 6.04 4.72
N CYS A 173 14.87 6.58 3.50
CA CYS A 173 15.90 7.54 3.07
C CYS A 173 15.37 8.99 2.98
N ASP A 174 14.09 9.23 3.30
CA ASP A 174 13.50 10.56 3.28
C ASP A 174 13.93 11.37 4.52
N HIS A 175 13.82 12.71 4.44
CA HIS A 175 13.82 13.54 5.64
C HIS A 175 12.50 13.34 6.40
N PRO A 176 12.49 13.16 7.73
CA PRO A 176 11.26 12.85 8.46
C PRO A 176 10.20 13.97 8.36
N ASP A 177 10.61 15.24 8.29
CA ASP A 177 9.67 16.35 8.00
C ASP A 177 9.06 16.25 6.61
N VAL A 178 9.81 15.81 5.59
CA VAL A 178 9.28 15.66 4.22
C VAL A 178 8.16 14.62 4.22
N LEU A 179 8.33 13.52 4.94
CA LEU A 179 7.27 12.52 5.12
C LEU A 179 6.01 13.16 5.72
N LEU A 180 6.14 13.90 6.83
CA LEU A 180 4.98 14.56 7.47
C LEU A 180 4.34 15.65 6.60
N LEU A 181 5.15 16.42 5.88
CA LEU A 181 4.69 17.48 5.00
C LEU A 181 3.82 16.94 3.86
N ARG A 182 4.09 15.72 3.36
CA ARG A 182 3.21 15.05 2.38
C ARG A 182 1.79 14.87 2.91
N PHE A 183 1.64 14.40 4.16
CA PHE A 183 0.33 14.22 4.78
C PHE A 183 -0.35 15.57 5.10
N LEU A 184 0.41 16.58 5.54
CA LEU A 184 -0.13 17.92 5.78
C LEU A 184 -0.69 18.54 4.51
N ARG A 185 0.07 18.51 3.40
CA ARG A 185 -0.39 19.02 2.11
C ARG A 185 -1.64 18.28 1.62
N ALA A 186 -1.64 16.94 1.67
CA ALA A 186 -2.79 16.11 1.30
C ALA A 186 -4.06 16.36 2.15
N ARG A 187 -3.89 16.91 3.37
CA ARG A 187 -4.98 17.28 4.28
C ARG A 187 -5.10 18.79 4.50
N LYS A 188 -4.67 19.59 3.51
CA LYS A 188 -4.86 21.05 3.46
C LYS A 188 -4.38 21.74 4.74
N TRP A 189 -3.23 21.29 5.27
CA TRP A 189 -2.57 21.81 6.47
C TRP A 189 -3.38 21.67 7.76
N LYS A 190 -4.27 20.68 7.85
CA LYS A 190 -5.00 20.32 9.07
C LYS A 190 -4.26 19.20 9.82
N PRO A 191 -3.62 19.48 10.99
CA PRO A 191 -2.76 18.50 11.66
C PRO A 191 -3.50 17.24 12.14
N GLU A 192 -4.74 17.35 12.58
CA GLU A 192 -5.53 16.21 13.07
C GLU A 192 -5.91 15.25 11.94
N ASP A 193 -6.39 15.78 10.81
CA ASP A 193 -6.71 14.99 9.62
C ASP A 193 -5.44 14.34 9.03
N ALA A 194 -4.32 15.08 9.03
CA ALA A 194 -3.02 14.57 8.59
C ALA A 194 -2.51 13.42 9.47
N LEU A 195 -2.63 13.56 10.80
CA LEU A 195 -2.26 12.51 11.74
C LEU A 195 -3.12 11.25 11.54
N THR A 196 -4.43 11.41 11.38
CA THR A 196 -5.35 10.29 11.14
C THR A 196 -4.97 9.51 9.88
N MET A 197 -4.65 10.23 8.80
CA MET A 197 -4.18 9.62 7.55
C MET A 197 -2.83 8.93 7.71
N LEU A 198 -1.87 9.57 8.41
CA LEU A 198 -0.56 8.99 8.68
C LEU A 198 -0.69 7.68 9.47
N LEU A 199 -1.47 7.65 10.54
CA LEU A 199 -1.66 6.45 11.35
C LEU A 199 -2.33 5.31 10.57
N ALA A 200 -3.29 5.64 9.69
CA ALA A 200 -3.88 4.66 8.78
C ALA A 200 -2.83 4.07 7.82
N CYS A 201 -1.94 4.91 7.28
CA CYS A 201 -0.83 4.47 6.45
C CYS A 201 0.17 3.60 7.21
N LEU A 202 0.62 4.01 8.41
CA LEU A 202 1.53 3.21 9.23
C LEU A 202 0.93 1.85 9.58
N ARG A 203 -0.38 1.79 9.90
CA ARG A 203 -1.07 0.52 10.13
C ARG A 203 -1.07 -0.36 8.89
N TRP A 204 -1.38 0.19 7.72
CA TRP A 204 -1.35 -0.55 6.45
C TRP A 204 0.05 -1.11 6.17
N ARG A 205 1.10 -0.31 6.39
CA ARG A 205 2.49 -0.78 6.20
C ARG A 205 2.85 -1.97 7.07
N LEU A 206 2.38 -1.96 8.32
CA LEU A 206 2.55 -3.08 9.23
C LEU A 206 1.72 -4.30 8.81
N THR A 207 0.50 -4.11 8.32
CA THR A 207 -0.37 -5.21 7.89
C THR A 207 0.15 -5.90 6.63
N GLU A 208 0.70 -5.15 5.68
CA GLU A 208 1.23 -5.68 4.41
C GLU A 208 2.72 -6.04 4.46
N ASP A 209 3.35 -5.94 5.64
CA ASP A 209 4.78 -6.22 5.84
C ASP A 209 5.69 -5.49 4.83
N ILE A 210 5.44 -4.18 4.63
CA ILE A 210 6.15 -3.38 3.63
C ILE A 210 7.64 -3.27 3.96
N ASP A 211 7.98 -3.13 5.24
CA ASP A 211 9.39 -3.00 5.65
C ASP A 211 10.16 -4.31 5.40
N TRP A 212 9.48 -5.47 5.50
CA TRP A 212 10.03 -6.76 5.10
C TRP A 212 10.21 -6.86 3.58
N LEU A 213 9.24 -6.36 2.80
CA LEU A 213 9.36 -6.27 1.33
C LEU A 213 10.58 -5.44 0.93
N ILE A 214 10.78 -4.26 1.52
CA ILE A 214 11.93 -3.40 1.24
C ILE A 214 13.23 -4.12 1.61
N TRP A 215 13.28 -4.75 2.79
CA TRP A 215 14.49 -5.42 3.25
C TRP A 215 14.87 -6.61 2.35
N THR A 216 13.90 -7.47 2.04
CA THR A 216 14.14 -8.63 1.16
C THR A 216 14.38 -8.22 -0.29
N GLY A 217 13.86 -7.05 -0.68
CA GLY A 217 14.04 -6.46 -1.99
C GLY A 217 13.67 -7.42 -3.11
N GLU A 218 14.50 -7.44 -4.15
CA GLU A 218 14.28 -8.26 -5.33
C GLU A 218 14.12 -9.76 -5.02
N SER A 219 14.74 -10.27 -3.95
CA SER A 219 14.70 -11.69 -3.60
C SER A 219 13.28 -12.21 -3.32
N ARG A 220 12.37 -11.34 -2.89
CA ARG A 220 10.96 -11.69 -2.62
C ARG A 220 10.08 -11.61 -3.87
N LEU A 221 10.53 -10.90 -4.91
CA LEU A 221 9.72 -10.54 -6.07
C LEU A 221 9.72 -11.64 -7.14
N ASN A 222 8.67 -11.64 -7.95
CA ASN A 222 8.60 -12.49 -9.12
C ASN A 222 9.58 -11.99 -10.20
N LEU A 223 10.62 -12.79 -10.46
CA LEU A 223 11.66 -12.48 -11.44
C LEU A 223 11.11 -12.29 -12.87
N ALA A 224 10.01 -12.97 -13.24
CA ALA A 224 9.37 -12.77 -14.54
C ALA A 224 8.72 -11.38 -14.64
N LEU A 225 8.12 -10.87 -13.57
CA LEU A 225 7.61 -9.49 -13.54
C LEU A 225 8.75 -8.48 -13.65
N MET A 226 9.83 -8.66 -12.89
CA MET A 226 11.00 -7.77 -12.99
C MET A 226 11.61 -7.76 -14.39
N ARG A 227 11.70 -8.92 -15.05
CA ARG A 227 12.24 -9.05 -16.41
C ARG A 227 11.26 -8.64 -17.51
N SER A 228 9.98 -8.44 -17.19
CA SER A 228 8.97 -8.06 -18.18
C SER A 228 9.23 -6.66 -18.76
N GLY A 229 9.99 -5.81 -18.06
CA GLY A 229 10.18 -4.41 -18.42
C GLY A 229 8.97 -3.52 -18.07
N MET A 230 7.97 -4.07 -17.36
CA MET A 230 6.88 -3.31 -16.77
C MET A 230 7.40 -2.50 -15.58
N GLY A 231 7.18 -1.18 -15.59
CA GLY A 231 7.58 -0.30 -14.49
C GLY A 231 9.09 -0.20 -14.35
N ALA A 232 9.70 0.80 -14.98
CA ALA A 232 11.13 1.06 -14.87
C ALA A 232 11.40 2.53 -14.54
N LEU A 233 12.24 2.79 -13.54
CA LEU A 233 12.74 4.14 -13.27
C LEU A 233 13.71 4.55 -14.37
N HIS A 234 13.45 5.70 -14.99
CA HIS A 234 14.20 6.21 -16.12
C HIS A 234 14.53 7.69 -15.93
N ARG A 235 15.81 8.01 -15.71
CA ARG A 235 16.33 9.38 -15.64
C ARG A 235 15.42 10.30 -14.79
N THR A 236 15.48 11.59 -15.04
CA THR A 236 14.63 12.60 -14.44
C THR A 236 13.97 13.43 -15.53
N ASP A 237 12.82 14.01 -15.22
CA ASP A 237 12.16 15.00 -16.07
C ASP A 237 12.88 16.37 -16.02
N ARG A 238 12.26 17.40 -16.61
CA ARG A 238 12.81 18.76 -16.67
C ARG A 238 12.94 19.45 -15.31
N ILE A 239 12.18 19.00 -14.30
CA ILE A 239 12.17 19.58 -12.95
C ILE A 239 12.88 18.68 -11.94
N GLY A 240 13.52 17.60 -12.40
CA GLY A 240 14.32 16.68 -11.59
C GLY A 240 13.55 15.50 -11.00
N GLN A 241 12.27 15.32 -11.32
CA GLN A 241 11.49 14.19 -10.82
C GLN A 241 11.93 12.89 -11.50
N PRO A 242 12.25 11.83 -10.75
CA PRO A 242 12.45 10.50 -11.33
C PRO A 242 11.22 10.12 -12.15
N VAL A 243 11.43 9.59 -13.36
CA VAL A 243 10.31 9.15 -14.22
C VAL A 243 10.14 7.65 -14.08
N LEU A 244 8.97 7.21 -13.61
CA LEU A 244 8.58 5.80 -13.66
C LEU A 244 7.84 5.56 -14.98
N HIS A 245 8.50 4.85 -15.90
CA HIS A 245 7.95 4.48 -17.19
C HIS A 245 7.17 3.17 -17.11
N ILE A 246 5.90 3.19 -17.52
CA ILE A 246 4.96 2.08 -17.44
C ILE A 246 4.41 1.79 -18.85
N PRO A 247 5.06 0.89 -19.61
CA PRO A 247 4.56 0.47 -20.92
C PRO A 247 3.41 -0.53 -20.78
N VAL A 248 2.17 -0.06 -20.99
CA VAL A 248 0.97 -0.87 -20.75
C VAL A 248 0.91 -2.11 -21.64
N ARG A 249 1.44 -2.04 -22.87
CA ARG A 249 1.51 -3.19 -23.79
C ARG A 249 2.24 -4.42 -23.23
N LEU A 250 3.13 -4.23 -22.24
CA LEU A 250 3.88 -5.32 -21.60
C LEU A 250 3.13 -5.95 -20.43
N ASN A 251 1.97 -5.40 -20.05
CA ASN A 251 1.12 -6.00 -19.03
C ASN A 251 0.36 -7.20 -19.59
N ASP A 252 0.55 -8.34 -18.93
CA ASP A 252 -0.27 -9.54 -19.11
C ASP A 252 -0.98 -9.85 -17.79
N PRO A 253 -2.24 -9.40 -17.62
CA PRO A 253 -3.02 -9.64 -16.41
C PRO A 253 -3.25 -11.12 -16.08
N LYS A 254 -3.04 -12.02 -17.05
CA LYS A 254 -3.25 -13.47 -16.88
C LYS A 254 -1.96 -14.22 -16.57
N ALA A 255 -0.81 -13.62 -16.83
CA ALA A 255 0.49 -14.26 -16.60
C ALA A 255 0.82 -14.40 -15.12
N GLN A 256 0.33 -13.47 -14.27
CA GLN A 256 0.73 -13.39 -12.87
C GLN A 256 -0.45 -13.10 -11.94
N PRO A 257 -0.42 -13.60 -10.69
CA PRO A 257 -1.41 -13.23 -9.68
C PRO A 257 -1.37 -11.72 -9.38
N LEU A 258 -2.55 -11.13 -9.18
CA LEU A 258 -2.70 -9.70 -8.83
C LEU A 258 -1.85 -9.30 -7.62
N GLU A 259 -1.75 -10.17 -6.62
CA GLU A 259 -0.95 -9.96 -5.41
C GLU A 259 0.53 -9.69 -5.73
N GLN A 260 1.12 -10.45 -6.65
CA GLN A 260 2.52 -10.27 -7.05
C GLN A 260 2.74 -8.99 -7.86
N ILE A 261 1.75 -8.59 -8.67
CA ILE A 261 1.79 -7.32 -9.40
C ILE A 261 1.71 -6.14 -8.43
N VAL A 262 0.83 -6.24 -7.44
CA VAL A 262 0.70 -5.26 -6.36
C VAL A 262 1.98 -5.16 -5.54
N GLU A 263 2.54 -6.28 -5.10
CA GLU A 263 3.78 -6.33 -4.33
C GLU A 263 4.96 -5.73 -5.11
N TYR A 264 5.09 -6.07 -6.40
CA TYR A 264 6.09 -5.48 -7.29
C TYR A 264 5.89 -3.97 -7.48
N THR A 265 4.63 -3.51 -7.59
CA THR A 265 4.32 -2.08 -7.71
C THR A 265 4.69 -1.31 -6.45
N ILE A 266 4.37 -1.85 -5.27
CA ILE A 266 4.77 -1.24 -3.99
C ILE A 266 6.29 -1.19 -3.88
N TYR A 267 6.99 -2.26 -4.25
CA TYR A 267 8.46 -2.27 -4.28
C TYR A 267 9.01 -1.15 -5.18
N LEU A 268 8.49 -1.00 -6.41
CA LEU A 268 8.90 0.08 -7.31
C LEU A 268 8.66 1.47 -6.71
N MET A 269 7.55 1.67 -6.01
CA MET A 269 7.24 2.94 -5.35
C MET A 269 8.20 3.24 -4.20
N GLU A 270 8.55 2.24 -3.39
CA GLU A 270 9.53 2.39 -2.30
C GLU A 270 10.94 2.65 -2.84
N VAL A 271 11.36 1.93 -3.89
CA VAL A 271 12.65 2.19 -4.57
C VAL A 271 12.67 3.59 -5.18
N ALA A 272 11.56 4.05 -5.76
CA ALA A 272 11.47 5.40 -6.31
C ALA A 272 11.65 6.48 -5.23
N ARG A 273 11.20 6.23 -3.99
CA ARG A 273 11.44 7.14 -2.87
C ARG A 273 12.91 7.24 -2.49
N CYS A 274 13.67 6.15 -2.59
CA CYS A 274 15.11 6.16 -2.30
C CYS A 274 15.94 7.06 -3.21
N VAL A 275 15.42 7.40 -4.40
CA VAL A 275 16.11 8.24 -5.37
C VAL A 275 15.60 9.69 -5.38
N LEU A 276 14.63 10.03 -4.52
CA LEU A 276 14.19 11.40 -4.32
C LEU A 276 15.20 12.17 -3.48
N HIS A 277 15.52 13.39 -3.91
CA HIS A 277 16.37 14.31 -3.17
C HIS A 277 15.72 15.70 -3.13
N PRO A 278 15.76 16.42 -1.99
CA PRO A 278 15.28 17.80 -1.94
C PRO A 278 15.91 18.67 -3.05
N PRO A 279 15.17 19.60 -3.68
CA PRO A 279 13.77 19.97 -3.40
C PRO A 279 12.72 19.06 -4.06
N VAL A 280 13.12 17.98 -4.72
CA VAL A 280 12.24 17.09 -5.48
C VAL A 280 11.68 16.01 -4.54
N GLU A 281 10.38 16.07 -4.29
CA GLU A 281 9.66 15.15 -3.40
C GLU A 281 8.67 14.22 -4.14
N LYS A 282 8.67 14.26 -5.49
CA LYS A 282 7.66 13.65 -6.36
C LYS A 282 8.27 12.84 -7.50
N VAL A 283 7.53 11.84 -7.96
CA VAL A 283 7.86 10.96 -9.10
C VAL A 283 6.89 11.24 -10.24
N CYS A 284 7.39 11.35 -11.47
CA CYS A 284 6.59 11.49 -12.68
C CYS A 284 6.18 10.10 -13.19
N LEU A 285 4.89 9.89 -13.52
CA LEU A 285 4.42 8.64 -14.09
C LEU A 285 4.23 8.78 -15.60
N LEU A 286 5.07 8.11 -16.38
CA LEU A 286 4.90 8.01 -17.83
C LEU A 286 4.17 6.71 -18.16
N VAL A 287 2.85 6.79 -18.26
CA VAL A 287 2.01 5.66 -18.71
C VAL A 287 2.00 5.62 -20.23
N ASP A 288 2.82 4.75 -20.81
CA ASP A 288 2.93 4.56 -22.25
C ASP A 288 1.83 3.61 -22.75
N THR A 289 0.85 4.22 -23.43
CA THR A 289 -0.32 3.55 -24.00
C THR A 289 -0.14 3.15 -25.47
N THR A 290 1.08 3.30 -26.02
CA THR A 290 1.41 2.84 -27.38
C THR A 290 1.16 1.33 -27.47
N ASP A 291 0.38 0.94 -28.48
CA ASP A 291 -0.05 -0.45 -28.73
C ASP A 291 -0.85 -1.08 -27.57
N MET A 292 -1.47 -0.28 -26.71
CA MET A 292 -2.34 -0.79 -25.67
C MET A 292 -3.62 -1.41 -26.25
N SER A 293 -3.96 -2.61 -25.78
CA SER A 293 -5.27 -3.24 -26.02
C SER A 293 -6.00 -3.53 -24.71
N LEU A 294 -7.30 -3.84 -24.79
CA LEU A 294 -8.08 -4.30 -23.63
C LEU A 294 -7.52 -5.58 -23.00
N ALA A 295 -6.73 -6.37 -23.72
CA ALA A 295 -6.10 -7.57 -23.18
C ALA A 295 -4.99 -7.25 -22.16
N ASN A 296 -4.39 -6.06 -22.27
CA ASN A 296 -3.31 -5.59 -21.39
C ASN A 296 -3.83 -4.74 -20.22
N MET A 297 -5.12 -4.44 -20.17
CA MET A 297 -5.70 -3.59 -19.14
C MET A 297 -6.24 -4.43 -17.97
N ASP A 298 -5.74 -4.18 -16.76
CA ASP A 298 -6.29 -4.74 -15.54
C ASP A 298 -6.95 -3.64 -14.69
N TRP A 299 -8.28 -3.58 -14.75
CA TRP A 299 -9.05 -2.60 -13.99
C TRP A 299 -9.07 -2.86 -12.49
N ASN A 300 -8.85 -4.11 -12.05
CA ASN A 300 -8.77 -4.41 -10.62
C ASN A 300 -7.46 -3.87 -10.06
N PHE A 301 -6.35 -4.14 -10.74
CA PHE A 301 -5.07 -3.56 -10.42
C PHE A 301 -5.12 -2.02 -10.40
N PHE A 302 -5.66 -1.39 -11.45
CA PHE A 302 -5.68 0.07 -11.54
C PHE A 302 -6.45 0.72 -10.37
N ARG A 303 -7.58 0.14 -9.93
CA ARG A 303 -8.32 0.63 -8.76
C ARG A 303 -7.51 0.49 -7.48
N THR A 304 -6.84 -0.65 -7.28
CA THR A 304 -5.96 -0.86 -6.13
C THR A 304 -4.79 0.13 -6.13
N PHE A 305 -4.18 0.35 -7.28
CA PHE A 305 -3.09 1.31 -7.45
C PHE A 305 -3.51 2.74 -7.10
N LEU A 306 -4.65 3.21 -7.63
CA LEU A 306 -5.19 4.53 -7.27
C LEU A 306 -5.52 4.64 -5.77
N HIS A 307 -6.08 3.58 -5.19
CA HIS A 307 -6.38 3.55 -3.76
C HIS A 307 -5.10 3.75 -2.92
N TYR A 308 -4.00 3.10 -3.27
CA TYR A 308 -2.73 3.26 -2.57
C TYR A 308 -2.13 4.64 -2.73
N LEU A 309 -2.17 5.21 -3.94
CA LEU A 309 -1.70 6.57 -4.18
C LEU A 309 -2.45 7.60 -3.34
N GLU A 310 -3.78 7.45 -3.23
CA GLU A 310 -4.61 8.36 -2.47
C GLU A 310 -4.43 8.23 -0.95
N HIS A 311 -4.29 7.01 -0.43
CA HIS A 311 -4.35 6.74 1.01
C HIS A 311 -2.98 6.58 1.67
N TYR A 312 -1.99 6.04 0.95
CA TYR A 312 -0.73 5.59 1.54
C TYR A 312 0.50 6.31 0.96
N TYR A 313 0.42 6.83 -0.26
CA TYR A 313 1.47 7.62 -0.91
C TYR A 313 1.02 9.04 -1.27
N PRO A 314 0.48 9.81 -0.31
CA PRO A 314 0.02 11.17 -0.58
C PRO A 314 1.16 12.04 -1.12
N GLU A 315 0.83 12.92 -2.06
CA GLU A 315 1.78 13.93 -2.59
C GLU A 315 3.08 13.34 -3.16
N CYS A 316 3.10 12.05 -3.53
CA CYS A 316 4.25 11.39 -4.13
C CYS A 316 4.25 11.47 -5.66
N LEU A 317 3.10 11.77 -6.27
CA LEU A 317 2.96 11.90 -7.71
C LEU A 317 3.14 13.33 -8.20
N GLY A 318 3.99 13.43 -9.22
CA GLY A 318 4.19 14.60 -10.05
C GLY A 318 3.21 14.68 -11.21
N LEU A 319 3.66 15.31 -12.30
CA LEU A 319 2.93 15.38 -13.56
C LEU A 319 2.96 14.06 -14.34
#